data_AF-A0A945CVP9-F1
#
_entry.id   AF-A0A945CVP9-F1
#
_cell.length_a   1.000
_cell.length_b   1.000
_cell.length_c   1.000
_cell.angle_alpha   90.00
_cell.angle_beta   90.00
_cell.angle_gamma   90.00
#
_symmetry.space_group_name_H-M   'P 1'
#
loop_
_entity.id
_entity.type
_entity.pdbx_description
1 polymer ?
#
loop_
_entity_poly.entity_id
_entity_poly.type
_entity_poly.pdbx_seq_one_letter_code
_entity_poly.pdbx_strand_id
1 'polypeptide(L)'
;MKYLPILLLALACTASSAQERQVPLDREGDLVRIGSKLERDLRLFPDYAGFREAKLFQIADTTFALEIFCRRNGQLLKYRNLLPSPEIDALRREVSARILSLRPPALLDRSGRSRFLLRTFLLSYGFYSWALPFALDLNGQAAQVTALLTGSAGFIAPFTFTNQHPVSQTAAGLSAHLGTTGIFHGAFLSGLLFGEDVPERGTLALALAGSAGGLVGGFKMAQRSTMTAGSAELIGSAGNYGMLMGLGAAHLIDLYEGENLRSVAALALTGSGLGYWGGSILSRQHPYTRGDAETQDTIGILSAYLASSLLFLATDSENARAYTTTAMSGSALGLGLGHRLLKDENFTTGESRMMMLGAVGGMLMSTAIGVLIDASDRASAFLAASGAASGFWFTFRTFAGENSSREEDVALAPRLFLTRSLSDTPLLTFRYTF
;
A
#
# COMPACT_ATOMS: atom_id res chain seq x y z
N MET A 1 -30.87 -33.50 -4.04
CA MET A 1 -30.02 -33.34 -2.83
C MET A 1 -28.69 -34.10 -2.99
N LYS A 2 -27.76 -33.62 -3.84
CA LYS A 2 -26.50 -34.32 -4.16
C LYS A 2 -25.21 -33.52 -3.88
N TYR A 3 -25.29 -32.37 -3.19
CA TYR A 3 -24.12 -31.51 -2.94
C TYR A 3 -23.86 -31.19 -1.46
N LEU A 4 -24.57 -31.85 -0.54
CA LEU A 4 -24.38 -31.66 0.90
C LEU A 4 -23.03 -32.14 1.48
N PRO A 5 -22.27 -33.10 0.91
CA PRO A 5 -21.04 -33.56 1.55
C PRO A 5 -19.80 -32.68 1.27
N ILE A 6 -19.87 -31.69 0.37
CA ILE A 6 -18.72 -30.80 0.08
C ILE A 6 -18.64 -29.62 1.08
N LEU A 7 -19.75 -29.25 1.73
CA LEU A 7 -19.79 -28.13 2.68
C LEU A 7 -19.30 -28.49 4.10
N LEU A 8 -19.21 -29.79 4.43
CA LEU A 8 -18.91 -30.27 5.79
C LEU A 8 -17.43 -30.61 6.05
N LEU A 9 -16.56 -30.51 5.03
CA LEU A 9 -15.12 -30.80 5.18
C LEU A 9 -14.26 -29.56 5.53
N ALA A 10 -14.85 -28.35 5.58
CA ALA A 10 -14.12 -27.10 5.86
C ALA A 10 -14.15 -26.66 7.34
N LEU A 11 -14.72 -27.46 8.24
CA LEU A 11 -14.94 -27.12 9.66
C LEU A 11 -14.07 -27.95 10.64
N ALA A 12 -13.06 -28.66 10.14
CA ALA A 12 -12.17 -29.46 10.97
C ALA A 12 -10.98 -28.63 11.50
N CYS A 13 -11.03 -28.36 12.81
CA CYS A 13 -9.89 -28.15 13.71
C CYS A 13 -8.95 -26.98 13.44
N THR A 14 -9.17 -25.86 14.14
CA THR A 14 -8.06 -25.04 14.65
C THR A 14 -8.07 -25.12 16.17
N ALA A 15 -7.27 -26.03 16.72
CA ALA A 15 -6.84 -25.90 18.10
C ALA A 15 -5.93 -24.67 18.14
N SER A 16 -6.43 -23.55 18.66
CA SER A 16 -5.64 -22.34 18.87
C SER A 16 -4.69 -22.62 20.04
N SER A 17 -3.50 -23.12 19.73
CA SER A 17 -2.38 -23.05 20.65
C SER A 17 -2.04 -21.57 20.82
N ALA A 18 -1.98 -21.09 22.07
CA ALA A 18 -1.49 -19.75 22.37
C ALA A 18 -0.01 -19.69 21.98
N GLN A 19 0.25 -19.29 20.74
CA GLN A 19 1.56 -19.21 20.13
C GLN A 19 2.07 -17.77 20.30
N GLU A 20 3.34 -17.62 20.65
CA GLU A 20 3.92 -16.29 20.90
C GLU A 20 4.41 -15.66 19.60
N ARG A 21 3.97 -14.41 19.37
CA ARG A 21 4.15 -13.66 18.15
C ARG A 21 5.35 -12.75 18.17
N GLN A 22 6.47 -13.09 17.56
CA GLN A 22 7.50 -12.05 17.46
C GLN A 22 7.00 -10.92 16.51
N VAL A 23 7.27 -9.68 16.89
CA VAL A 23 6.80 -8.45 16.26
C VAL A 23 7.98 -7.48 16.10
N PRO A 24 7.89 -6.51 15.17
CA PRO A 24 8.92 -5.49 15.02
C PRO A 24 9.21 -4.73 16.32
N LEU A 25 10.50 -4.48 16.56
CA LEU A 25 11.05 -3.67 17.66
C LEU A 25 11.00 -2.16 17.33
N ASP A 26 10.70 -1.78 16.10
CA ASP A 26 10.55 -0.39 15.64
C ASP A 26 9.12 -0.09 15.17
N ARG A 27 8.86 1.17 14.82
CA ARG A 27 7.53 1.62 14.37
C ARG A 27 7.26 1.44 12.87
N GLU A 28 8.30 1.35 12.04
CA GLU A 28 8.11 1.22 10.59
C GLU A 28 7.82 -0.23 10.16
N GLY A 29 8.02 -1.18 11.08
CA GLY A 29 7.78 -2.60 10.83
C GLY A 29 8.97 -3.29 10.15
N ASP A 30 10.13 -2.64 10.11
CA ASP A 30 11.30 -3.10 9.36
C ASP A 30 12.30 -3.88 10.24
N LEU A 31 12.30 -3.67 11.57
CA LEU A 31 13.31 -4.22 12.48
C LEU A 31 12.74 -5.29 13.42
N VAL A 32 12.88 -6.54 13.02
CA VAL A 32 12.45 -7.72 13.78
C VAL A 32 13.44 -8.19 14.87
N ARG A 33 14.72 -7.82 14.76
CA ARG A 33 15.78 -8.24 15.69
C ARG A 33 16.85 -7.18 15.89
N ILE A 34 17.25 -6.96 17.14
CA ILE A 34 18.46 -6.18 17.49
C ILE A 34 19.59 -7.13 17.85
N GLY A 35 20.64 -7.21 17.02
CA GLY A 35 21.84 -8.02 17.31
C GLY A 35 22.95 -7.23 18.00
N SER A 36 23.99 -7.91 18.52
CA SER A 36 25.10 -7.29 19.26
C SER A 36 25.77 -6.07 18.61
N LYS A 37 25.83 -6.02 17.27
CA LYS A 37 26.39 -4.85 16.58
C LYS A 37 25.47 -3.65 16.77
N LEU A 38 24.21 -3.80 16.38
CA LEU A 38 23.21 -2.74 16.46
C LEU A 38 22.97 -2.32 17.91
N GLU A 39 23.00 -3.25 18.87
CA GLU A 39 22.86 -2.90 20.29
C GLU A 39 24.04 -2.10 20.82
N ARG A 40 25.29 -2.40 20.43
CA ARG A 40 26.44 -1.57 20.85
C ARG A 40 26.33 -0.14 20.36
N ASP A 41 25.73 0.03 19.18
CA ASP A 41 25.48 1.34 18.62
C ASP A 41 24.32 2.01 19.37
N LEU A 42 23.17 1.33 19.54
CA LEU A 42 21.95 1.89 20.11
C LEU A 42 22.00 2.07 21.63
N ARG A 43 22.72 1.21 22.36
CA ARG A 43 22.80 1.16 23.83
C ARG A 43 21.44 1.07 24.53
N LEU A 44 20.50 0.27 24.00
CA LEU A 44 19.16 0.11 24.56
C LEU A 44 19.10 -0.80 25.78
N PHE A 45 20.02 -1.76 25.89
CA PHE A 45 20.04 -2.83 26.87
C PHE A 45 21.36 -2.85 27.67
N PRO A 46 21.76 -1.72 28.29
CA PRO A 46 23.08 -1.61 28.95
C PRO A 46 23.24 -2.57 30.14
N ASP A 47 22.14 -2.94 30.80
CA ASP A 47 22.15 -3.81 31.99
C ASP A 47 22.47 -5.28 31.65
N TYR A 48 22.47 -5.63 30.37
CA TYR A 48 22.61 -7.00 29.87
C TYR A 48 24.03 -7.28 29.38
N ALA A 49 24.94 -7.55 30.32
CA ALA A 49 26.33 -7.86 30.01
C ALA A 49 26.46 -9.07 29.06
N GLY A 50 27.23 -8.89 27.98
CA GLY A 50 27.44 -9.93 26.97
C GLY A 50 26.26 -10.13 26.01
N PHE A 51 25.44 -9.09 25.79
CA PHE A 51 24.30 -9.07 24.87
C PHE A 51 24.58 -9.71 23.49
N ARG A 52 23.67 -10.56 23.04
CA ARG A 52 23.69 -11.25 21.75
C ARG A 52 22.58 -10.79 20.83
N GLU A 53 21.34 -10.90 21.28
CA GLU A 53 20.18 -10.47 20.53
C GLU A 53 19.01 -10.12 21.44
N ALA A 54 18.17 -9.20 20.97
CA ALA A 54 16.85 -8.94 21.52
C ALA A 54 15.79 -9.19 20.45
N LYS A 55 14.68 -9.77 20.90
CA LYS A 55 13.53 -10.16 20.12
C LYS A 55 12.29 -9.80 20.91
N LEU A 56 11.27 -9.25 20.25
CA LEU A 56 10.04 -8.85 20.92
C LEU A 56 8.91 -9.75 20.48
N PHE A 57 8.22 -10.40 21.42
CA PHE A 57 7.09 -11.28 21.19
C PHE A 57 5.80 -10.69 21.75
N GLN A 58 4.65 -11.01 21.18
CA GLN A 58 3.32 -10.68 21.64
C GLN A 58 2.66 -12.00 22.08
N ILE A 59 2.33 -12.09 23.35
CA ILE A 59 1.77 -13.29 23.97
C ILE A 59 0.24 -13.23 23.96
N ALA A 60 -0.31 -12.02 24.11
CA ALA A 60 -1.73 -11.73 24.05
C ALA A 60 -1.92 -10.33 23.44
N ASP A 61 -3.16 -9.94 23.15
CA ASP A 61 -3.51 -8.66 22.52
C ASP A 61 -2.83 -7.45 23.19
N THR A 62 -2.67 -7.51 24.52
CA THR A 62 -2.10 -6.40 25.31
C THR A 62 -0.77 -6.70 26.00
N THR A 63 -0.20 -7.90 25.79
CA THR A 63 0.95 -8.38 26.57
C THR A 63 2.04 -8.91 25.65
N PHE A 64 3.26 -8.46 25.88
CA PHE A 64 4.43 -8.76 25.06
C PHE A 64 5.55 -9.36 25.91
N ALA A 65 6.36 -10.25 25.34
CA ALA A 65 7.61 -10.74 25.92
C ALA A 65 8.80 -10.14 25.17
N LEU A 66 9.58 -9.29 25.82
CA LEU A 66 10.90 -8.94 25.32
C LEU A 66 11.89 -10.01 25.76
N GLU A 67 12.37 -10.82 24.81
CA GLU A 67 13.41 -11.83 25.05
C GLU A 67 14.78 -11.27 24.70
N ILE A 68 15.71 -11.35 25.66
CA ILE A 68 17.08 -10.86 25.53
C ILE A 68 18.06 -12.01 25.81
N PHE A 69 18.90 -12.32 24.83
CA PHE A 69 19.90 -13.37 24.89
C PHE A 69 21.27 -12.77 25.19
N CYS A 70 21.95 -13.29 26.21
CA CYS A 70 23.25 -12.80 26.68
C CYS A 70 24.22 -13.95 26.94
N ARG A 71 25.53 -13.69 26.88
CA ARG A 71 26.55 -14.70 27.25
C ARG A 71 27.27 -14.30 28.54
N ARG A 72 27.19 -15.15 29.58
CA ARG A 72 27.88 -14.95 30.87
C ARG A 72 28.58 -16.25 31.28
N ASN A 73 29.86 -16.18 31.64
CA ASN A 73 30.67 -17.35 32.03
C ASN A 73 30.62 -18.50 31.00
N GLY A 74 30.62 -18.17 29.71
CA GLY A 74 30.55 -19.15 28.62
C GLY A 74 29.16 -19.67 28.27
N GLN A 75 28.18 -19.52 29.17
CA GLN A 75 26.79 -19.98 29.00
C GLN A 75 25.91 -18.91 28.33
N LEU A 76 24.95 -19.35 27.51
CA LEU A 76 23.91 -18.50 26.93
C LEU A 76 22.73 -18.42 27.91
N LEU A 77 22.40 -17.21 28.36
CA LEU A 77 21.28 -16.92 29.24
C LEU A 77 20.17 -16.24 28.43
N LYS A 78 18.91 -16.62 28.68
CA LYS A 78 17.72 -15.98 28.12
C LYS A 78 16.97 -15.23 29.22
N TYR A 79 16.85 -13.93 29.08
CA TYR A 79 15.97 -13.09 29.88
C TYR A 79 14.67 -12.90 29.14
N ARG A 80 13.56 -12.86 29.86
CA ARG A 80 12.23 -12.72 29.29
C ARG A 80 11.41 -11.78 30.16
N ASN A 81 11.17 -10.58 29.66
CA ASN A 81 10.43 -9.54 30.38
C ASN A 81 9.03 -9.41 29.77
N LEU A 82 8.00 -9.52 30.59
CA LEU A 82 6.62 -9.28 30.16
C LEU A 82 6.31 -7.78 30.24
N LEU A 83 5.89 -7.19 29.12
CA LEU A 83 5.64 -5.76 28.96
C LEU A 83 4.21 -5.55 28.41
N PRO A 84 3.41 -4.64 28.98
CA PRO A 84 2.12 -4.27 28.42
C PRO A 84 2.25 -3.37 27.18
N SER A 85 1.20 -3.24 26.34
CA SER A 85 1.23 -2.44 25.11
C SER A 85 1.81 -1.02 25.25
N PRO A 86 1.48 -0.22 26.29
CA PRO A 86 2.02 1.13 26.43
C PRO A 86 3.55 1.18 26.59
N GLU A 87 4.13 0.18 27.25
CA GLU A 87 5.59 0.06 27.43
C GLU A 87 6.27 -0.35 26.14
N ILE A 88 5.64 -1.22 25.34
CA ILE A 88 6.12 -1.56 24.01
C ILE A 88 6.05 -0.40 23.04
N ASP A 89 4.98 0.39 23.07
CA ASP A 89 4.89 1.60 22.26
C ASP A 89 5.95 2.63 22.66
N ALA A 90 6.35 2.68 23.94
CA ALA A 90 7.47 3.47 24.40
C ALA A 90 8.81 2.89 23.88
N LEU A 91 9.04 1.58 24.01
CA LEU A 91 10.23 0.90 23.52
C LEU A 91 10.40 1.08 22.01
N ARG A 92 9.35 0.85 21.20
CA ARG A 92 9.38 1.02 19.74
C ARG A 92 9.68 2.46 19.33
N ARG A 93 9.12 3.44 20.05
CA ARG A 93 9.45 4.85 19.84
C ARG A 93 10.92 5.11 20.12
N GLU A 94 11.44 4.58 21.22
CA GLU A 94 12.84 4.76 21.60
C GLU A 94 13.79 4.10 20.60
N VAL A 95 13.53 2.84 20.23
CA VAL A 95 14.29 2.11 19.19
C VAL A 95 14.30 2.92 17.90
N SER A 96 13.14 3.36 17.42
CA SER A 96 13.03 4.17 16.19
C SER A 96 13.82 5.48 16.32
N ALA A 97 13.73 6.17 17.46
CA ALA A 97 14.45 7.42 17.71
C ALA A 97 15.97 7.23 17.78
N ARG A 98 16.45 6.16 18.42
CA ARG A 98 17.89 5.87 18.51
C ARG A 98 18.47 5.38 17.19
N ILE A 99 17.71 4.62 16.40
CA ILE A 99 18.10 4.29 15.02
C ILE A 99 18.24 5.56 14.20
N LEU A 100 17.32 6.51 14.36
CA LEU A 100 17.41 7.81 13.71
C LEU A 100 18.63 8.62 14.18
N SER A 101 19.03 8.53 15.46
CA SER A 101 20.21 9.26 15.99
C SER A 101 21.55 8.62 15.62
N LEU A 102 21.58 7.31 15.38
CA LEU A 102 22.75 6.58 14.87
C LEU A 102 23.00 6.76 13.38
N ARG A 103 21.99 7.19 12.63
CA ARG A 103 22.21 7.58 11.24
C ARG A 103 23.21 8.74 11.30
N PRO A 104 24.45 8.58 10.77
CA PRO A 104 25.40 9.68 10.78
C PRO A 104 24.70 10.88 10.15
N PRO A 105 24.81 12.09 10.75
CA PRO A 105 24.23 13.30 10.20
C PRO A 105 24.95 13.64 8.89
N ALA A 106 24.62 12.92 7.80
CA ALA A 106 24.99 13.15 6.40
C ALA A 106 24.66 11.97 5.46
N LEU A 107 24.14 10.82 5.90
CA LEU A 107 23.57 9.85 4.94
C LEU A 107 22.11 10.21 4.68
N LEU A 108 21.89 10.99 3.61
CA LEU A 108 20.57 11.22 3.01
C LEU A 108 19.78 9.91 3.05
N ASP A 109 18.63 9.87 3.74
CA ASP A 109 17.76 8.70 3.71
C ASP A 109 17.39 8.41 2.25
N ARG A 110 17.78 7.25 1.74
CA ARG A 110 17.54 6.85 0.34
C ARG A 110 16.73 5.55 0.25
N SER A 111 16.07 5.16 1.33
CA SER A 111 15.25 3.95 1.39
C SER A 111 14.19 3.90 0.29
N GLY A 112 13.57 5.04 -0.03
CA GLY A 112 12.55 5.17 -1.09
C GLY A 112 13.09 5.53 -2.47
N ARG A 113 14.41 5.72 -2.65
CA ARG A 113 14.97 6.28 -3.88
C ARG A 113 14.63 5.46 -5.11
N SER A 114 14.89 4.15 -5.11
CA SER A 114 14.61 3.29 -6.27
C SER A 114 13.12 3.29 -6.64
N ARG A 115 12.25 3.23 -5.64
CA ARG A 115 10.79 3.28 -5.80
C ARG A 115 10.34 4.62 -6.38
N PHE A 116 10.88 5.74 -5.90
CA PHE A 116 10.59 7.07 -6.43
C PHE A 116 11.00 7.19 -7.90
N LEU A 117 12.21 6.76 -8.25
CA LEU A 117 12.71 6.77 -9.63
C LEU A 117 11.84 5.92 -10.56
N LEU A 118 11.48 4.71 -10.15
CA LEU A 118 10.61 3.84 -10.94
C LEU A 118 9.23 4.47 -11.13
N ARG A 119 8.61 4.98 -10.06
CA ARG A 119 7.25 5.56 -10.15
C ARG A 119 7.22 6.86 -10.95
N THR A 120 8.22 7.72 -10.82
CA THR A 120 8.33 8.95 -11.63
C THR A 120 8.60 8.67 -13.10
N PHE A 121 9.43 7.66 -13.40
CA PHE A 121 9.60 7.18 -14.76
C PHE A 121 8.30 6.64 -15.35
N LEU A 122 7.59 5.74 -14.63
CA LEU A 122 6.32 5.17 -15.10
C LEU A 122 5.24 6.24 -15.31
N LEU A 123 5.15 7.23 -14.41
CA LEU A 123 4.20 8.34 -14.56
C LEU A 123 4.56 9.22 -15.78
N SER A 124 5.83 9.55 -15.96
CA SER A 124 6.25 10.39 -17.09
C SER A 124 6.13 9.66 -18.42
N TYR A 125 6.55 8.40 -18.47
CA TYR A 125 6.47 7.59 -19.69
C TYR A 125 5.03 7.20 -20.02
N GLY A 126 4.23 6.81 -19.02
CA GLY A 126 2.86 6.32 -19.22
C GLY A 126 1.82 7.42 -19.42
N PHE A 127 2.04 8.61 -18.85
CA PHE A 127 1.09 9.72 -18.96
C PHE A 127 1.72 10.96 -19.62
N TYR A 128 2.80 11.52 -19.06
CA TYR A 128 3.30 12.82 -19.54
C TYR A 128 3.81 12.80 -20.99
N SER A 129 4.38 11.66 -21.43
CA SER A 129 4.98 11.51 -22.74
C SER A 129 3.99 11.78 -23.89
N TRP A 130 2.75 11.34 -23.79
CA TRP A 130 1.74 11.59 -24.81
C TRP A 130 0.86 12.79 -24.49
N ALA A 131 0.61 13.06 -23.20
CA ALA A 131 -0.28 14.14 -22.78
C ALA A 131 0.34 15.52 -23.04
N LEU A 132 1.66 15.69 -22.82
CA LEU A 132 2.31 16.99 -23.00
C LEU A 132 2.33 17.45 -24.47
N PRO A 133 2.75 16.63 -25.45
CA PRO A 133 2.65 17.00 -26.85
C PRO A 133 1.22 17.35 -27.29
N PHE A 134 0.23 16.60 -26.82
CA PHE A 134 -1.17 16.86 -27.14
C PHE A 134 -1.66 18.19 -26.57
N ALA A 135 -1.36 18.46 -25.30
CA ALA A 135 -1.71 19.72 -24.63
C ALA A 135 -1.07 20.94 -25.30
N LEU A 136 0.11 20.77 -25.92
CA LEU A 136 0.84 21.80 -26.64
C LEU A 136 0.50 21.87 -28.15
N ASP A 137 -0.42 21.05 -28.64
CA ASP A 137 -0.76 20.94 -30.07
C ASP A 137 0.44 20.62 -30.98
N LEU A 138 1.36 19.79 -30.49
CA LEU A 138 2.50 19.35 -31.28
C LEU A 138 2.09 18.19 -32.17
N ASN A 139 2.55 18.21 -33.42
CA ASN A 139 2.29 17.17 -34.40
C ASN A 139 3.60 16.68 -35.06
N GLY A 140 3.55 15.50 -35.69
CA GLY A 140 4.69 14.92 -36.42
C GLY A 140 5.94 14.72 -35.56
N GLN A 141 7.10 15.14 -36.08
CA GLN A 141 8.39 14.95 -35.41
C GLN A 141 8.49 15.71 -34.08
N ALA A 142 7.91 16.91 -33.98
CA ALA A 142 7.94 17.70 -32.75
C ALA A 142 7.21 16.99 -31.59
N ALA A 143 6.09 16.34 -31.89
CA ALA A 143 5.35 15.55 -30.90
C ALA A 143 6.16 14.35 -30.41
N GLN A 144 6.75 13.58 -31.34
CA GLN A 144 7.57 12.41 -31.03
C GLN A 144 8.80 12.75 -30.19
N VAL A 145 9.52 13.83 -30.56
CA VAL A 145 10.69 14.30 -29.80
C VAL A 145 10.28 14.75 -28.40
N THR A 146 9.20 15.52 -28.28
CA THR A 146 8.69 15.97 -26.98
C THR A 146 8.26 14.80 -26.10
N ALA A 147 7.64 13.77 -26.68
CA ALA A 147 7.24 12.57 -25.96
C ALA A 147 8.43 11.81 -25.38
N LEU A 148 9.46 11.56 -26.21
CA LEU A 148 10.67 10.85 -25.80
C LEU A 148 11.46 11.64 -24.73
N LEU A 149 11.60 12.96 -24.92
CA LEU A 149 12.27 13.83 -23.96
C LEU A 149 11.53 13.85 -22.62
N THR A 150 10.21 13.96 -22.64
CA THR A 150 9.37 13.99 -21.42
C THR A 150 9.44 12.65 -20.68
N GLY A 151 9.30 11.54 -21.39
CA GLY A 151 9.45 10.20 -20.81
C GLY A 151 10.83 10.02 -20.15
N SER A 152 11.90 10.42 -20.83
CA SER A 152 13.29 10.32 -20.33
C SER A 152 13.54 11.24 -19.12
N ALA A 153 13.01 12.46 -19.16
CA ALA A 153 13.12 13.43 -18.08
C ALA A 153 12.51 12.91 -16.77
N GLY A 154 11.48 12.07 -16.85
CA GLY A 154 10.85 11.39 -15.72
C GLY A 154 11.79 10.50 -14.90
N PHE A 155 12.91 10.05 -15.46
CA PHE A 155 13.96 9.36 -14.72
C PHE A 155 15.14 10.29 -14.40
N ILE A 156 15.64 11.03 -15.38
CA ILE A 156 16.89 11.80 -15.26
C ILE A 156 16.76 12.93 -14.23
N ALA A 157 15.66 13.68 -14.24
CA ALA A 157 15.48 14.78 -13.30
C ALA A 157 15.31 14.27 -11.85
N PRO A 158 14.47 13.26 -11.56
CA PRO A 158 14.45 12.62 -10.25
C PRO A 158 15.79 11.99 -9.85
N PHE A 159 16.51 11.34 -10.76
CA PHE A 159 17.81 10.71 -10.46
C PHE A 159 18.84 11.72 -9.97
N THR A 160 18.93 12.87 -10.64
CA THR A 160 19.83 13.97 -10.26
C THR A 160 19.39 14.64 -8.96
N PHE A 161 18.09 14.93 -8.81
CA PHE A 161 17.52 15.50 -7.58
C PHE A 161 17.78 14.59 -6.35
N THR A 162 17.52 13.30 -6.46
CA THR A 162 17.70 12.33 -5.35
C THR A 162 19.16 12.05 -4.98
N ASN A 163 20.14 12.57 -5.74
CA ASN A 163 21.54 12.55 -5.30
C ASN A 163 21.78 13.50 -4.12
N GLN A 164 21.02 14.59 -4.01
CA GLN A 164 21.24 15.63 -3.01
C GLN A 164 20.13 15.70 -1.96
N HIS A 165 19.00 15.04 -2.21
CA HIS A 165 17.84 15.08 -1.32
C HIS A 165 17.50 13.70 -0.73
N PRO A 166 17.11 13.64 0.56
CA PRO A 166 16.64 12.41 1.15
C PRO A 166 15.25 12.07 0.59
N VAL A 167 15.07 10.79 0.24
CA VAL A 167 13.84 10.19 -0.25
C VAL A 167 13.54 8.95 0.59
N SER A 168 12.69 9.14 1.61
CA SER A 168 12.13 8.04 2.40
C SER A 168 11.10 7.25 1.60
N GLN A 169 10.73 6.06 2.10
CA GLN A 169 9.64 5.27 1.52
C GLN A 169 8.30 6.03 1.52
N THR A 170 8.01 6.78 2.58
CA THR A 170 6.82 7.65 2.68
C THR A 170 6.83 8.71 1.59
N ALA A 171 7.96 9.40 1.39
CA ALA A 171 8.08 10.41 0.34
C ALA A 171 7.89 9.82 -1.06
N ALA A 172 8.49 8.65 -1.33
CA ALA A 172 8.32 7.95 -2.60
C ALA A 172 6.88 7.48 -2.84
N GLY A 173 6.23 6.95 -1.80
CA GLY A 173 4.85 6.48 -1.86
C GLY A 173 3.86 7.61 -2.12
N LEU A 174 3.88 8.63 -1.24
CA LEU A 174 2.93 9.72 -1.24
C LEU A 174 3.06 10.63 -2.46
N SER A 175 4.28 10.94 -2.89
CA SER A 175 4.51 11.73 -4.11
C SER A 175 3.97 11.03 -5.34
N ALA A 176 4.23 9.73 -5.50
CA ALA A 176 3.71 9.02 -6.64
C ALA A 176 2.19 8.85 -6.59
N HIS A 177 1.63 8.62 -5.40
CA HIS A 177 0.18 8.54 -5.23
C HIS A 177 -0.51 9.85 -5.62
N LEU A 178 -0.08 10.98 -5.02
CA LEU A 178 -0.64 12.29 -5.34
C LEU A 178 -0.28 12.75 -6.76
N GLY A 179 0.83 12.26 -7.33
CA GLY A 179 1.14 12.44 -8.75
C GLY A 179 0.09 11.79 -9.64
N THR A 180 -0.22 10.51 -9.41
CA THR A 180 -1.26 9.82 -10.18
C THR A 180 -2.65 10.40 -9.93
N THR A 181 -3.05 10.62 -8.67
CA THR A 181 -4.37 11.20 -8.35
C THR A 181 -4.49 12.64 -8.85
N GLY A 182 -3.38 13.39 -8.89
CA GLY A 182 -3.31 14.74 -9.42
C GLY A 182 -3.71 14.85 -10.90
N ILE A 183 -3.59 13.77 -11.68
CA ILE A 183 -4.14 13.70 -13.05
C ILE A 183 -5.65 13.94 -13.01
N PHE A 184 -6.35 13.19 -12.17
CA PHE A 184 -7.80 13.29 -12.02
C PHE A 184 -8.21 14.61 -11.38
N HIS A 185 -7.50 15.08 -10.34
CA HIS A 185 -7.78 16.39 -9.74
C HIS A 185 -7.62 17.52 -10.75
N GLY A 186 -6.59 17.49 -11.59
CA GLY A 186 -6.40 18.47 -12.64
C GLY A 186 -7.50 18.42 -13.69
N ALA A 187 -7.92 17.22 -14.11
CA ALA A 187 -9.03 17.05 -15.04
C ALA A 187 -10.36 17.57 -14.46
N PHE A 188 -10.67 17.24 -13.21
CA PHE A 188 -11.85 17.77 -12.52
C PHE A 188 -11.73 19.27 -12.29
N LEU A 189 -10.56 19.81 -11.97
CA LEU A 189 -10.37 21.25 -11.85
C LEU A 189 -10.67 21.95 -13.19
N SER A 190 -10.32 21.34 -14.32
CA SER A 190 -10.70 21.82 -15.65
C SER A 190 -12.21 21.87 -15.82
N GLY A 191 -12.90 20.76 -15.50
CA GLY A 191 -14.37 20.71 -15.53
C GLY A 191 -15.03 21.72 -14.58
N LEU A 192 -14.43 21.98 -13.41
CA LEU A 192 -14.93 22.97 -12.44
C LEU A 192 -14.78 24.40 -12.96
N LEU A 193 -13.64 24.74 -13.57
CA LEU A 193 -13.33 26.09 -14.03
C LEU A 193 -14.05 26.44 -15.33
N PHE A 194 -14.10 25.49 -16.27
CA PHE A 194 -14.60 25.76 -17.61
C PHE A 194 -16.01 25.20 -17.83
N GLY A 195 -16.42 24.17 -17.09
CA GLY A 195 -17.68 23.48 -17.34
C GLY A 195 -17.64 22.75 -18.67
N GLU A 196 -18.73 22.83 -19.40
CA GLU A 196 -19.01 22.11 -20.63
C GLU A 196 -18.17 22.62 -21.82
N ASP A 197 -17.79 23.89 -21.78
CA ASP A 197 -16.93 24.55 -22.77
C ASP A 197 -15.45 24.16 -22.64
N VAL A 198 -15.13 23.14 -21.84
CA VAL A 198 -13.75 22.79 -21.54
C VAL A 198 -13.03 22.25 -22.78
N PRO A 199 -11.95 22.91 -23.24
CA PRO A 199 -11.17 22.37 -24.33
C PRO A 199 -10.44 21.11 -23.86
N GLU A 200 -10.47 20.03 -24.64
CA GLU A 200 -9.79 18.76 -24.31
C GLU A 200 -8.31 18.97 -23.93
N ARG A 201 -7.63 19.87 -24.67
CA ARG A 201 -6.24 20.26 -24.40
C ARG A 201 -6.09 20.98 -23.07
N GLY A 202 -7.06 21.81 -22.69
CA GLY A 202 -7.08 22.48 -21.38
C GLY A 202 -7.23 21.47 -20.24
N THR A 203 -8.09 20.46 -20.41
CA THR A 203 -8.22 19.36 -19.46
C THR A 203 -6.92 18.59 -19.28
N LEU A 204 -6.24 18.24 -20.38
CA LEU A 204 -4.95 17.56 -20.30
C LEU A 204 -3.85 18.45 -19.71
N ALA A 205 -3.83 19.74 -20.03
CA ALA A 205 -2.88 20.69 -19.45
C ALA A 205 -3.08 20.80 -17.92
N LEU A 206 -4.31 20.90 -17.44
CA LEU A 206 -4.60 20.93 -16.01
C LEU A 206 -4.35 19.57 -15.35
N ALA A 207 -4.61 18.45 -16.02
CA ALA A 207 -4.26 17.12 -15.53
C ALA A 207 -2.73 16.95 -15.36
N LEU A 208 -1.93 17.42 -16.32
CA LEU A 208 -0.47 17.49 -16.21
C LEU A 208 -0.02 18.36 -15.02
N ALA A 209 -0.59 19.56 -14.90
CA ALA A 209 -0.28 20.49 -13.83
C ALA A 209 -0.66 19.92 -12.45
N GLY A 210 -1.84 19.30 -12.34
CA GLY A 210 -2.31 18.64 -11.13
C GLY A 210 -1.43 17.45 -10.75
N SER A 211 -1.02 16.64 -11.72
CA SER A 211 -0.11 15.51 -11.50
C SER A 211 1.28 15.96 -11.04
N ALA A 212 1.88 16.94 -11.71
CA ALA A 212 3.18 17.49 -11.31
C ALA A 212 3.11 18.18 -9.94
N GLY A 213 2.04 18.96 -9.70
CA GLY A 213 1.76 19.61 -8.42
C GLY A 213 1.55 18.62 -7.29
N GLY A 214 0.79 17.56 -7.52
CA GLY A 214 0.57 16.47 -6.57
C GLY A 214 1.84 15.71 -6.25
N LEU A 215 2.68 15.43 -7.24
CA LEU A 215 3.99 14.78 -7.05
C LEU A 215 4.91 15.62 -6.15
N VAL A 216 5.07 16.90 -6.46
CA VAL A 216 5.91 17.83 -5.67
C VAL A 216 5.31 18.07 -4.29
N GLY A 217 3.99 18.26 -4.22
CA GLY A 217 3.24 18.47 -2.99
C GLY A 217 3.35 17.28 -2.03
N GLY A 218 3.15 16.06 -2.54
CA GLY A 218 3.28 14.82 -1.76
C GLY A 218 4.70 14.59 -1.26
N PHE A 219 5.70 14.89 -2.08
CA PHE A 219 7.10 14.81 -1.67
C PHE A 219 7.41 15.78 -0.52
N LYS A 220 7.02 17.06 -0.66
CA LYS A 220 7.23 18.09 0.38
C LYS A 220 6.43 17.79 1.66
N MET A 221 5.20 17.31 1.52
CA MET A 221 4.35 16.95 2.65
C MET A 221 4.99 15.81 3.45
N ALA A 222 5.46 14.76 2.78
CA ALA A 222 6.13 13.63 3.43
C ALA A 222 7.46 14.02 4.09
N GLN A 223 8.20 15.02 3.56
CA GLN A 223 9.44 15.49 4.19
C GLN A 223 9.19 16.35 5.45
N ARG A 224 8.04 17.03 5.52
CA ARG A 224 7.70 17.92 6.64
C ARG A 224 6.90 17.23 7.74
N SER A 225 6.29 16.09 7.44
CA SER A 225 5.44 15.37 8.37
C SER A 225 6.18 14.20 9.02
N THR A 226 5.73 13.80 10.20
CA THR A 226 6.17 12.56 10.88
C THR A 226 5.31 11.37 10.42
N MET A 227 4.86 11.37 9.16
CA MET A 227 3.95 10.34 8.65
C MET A 227 4.70 9.03 8.39
N THR A 228 4.13 7.93 8.88
CA THR A 228 4.56 6.58 8.50
C THR A 228 4.14 6.28 7.06
N ALA A 229 4.76 5.27 6.44
CA ALA A 229 4.38 4.83 5.10
C ALA A 229 2.91 4.40 5.02
N GLY A 230 2.38 3.72 6.04
CA GLY A 230 0.98 3.30 6.10
C GLY A 230 0.00 4.46 6.28
N SER A 231 0.36 5.48 7.08
CA SER A 231 -0.44 6.70 7.18
C SER A 231 -0.56 7.42 5.84
N ALA A 232 0.55 7.51 5.10
CA ALA A 232 0.57 8.14 3.78
C ALA A 232 -0.26 7.36 2.75
N GLU A 233 -0.18 6.04 2.74
CA GLU A 233 -0.98 5.19 1.85
C GLU A 233 -2.48 5.31 2.19
N LEU A 234 -2.85 5.23 3.47
CA LEU A 234 -4.24 5.35 3.93
C LEU A 234 -4.84 6.73 3.58
N ILE A 235 -4.12 7.82 3.85
CA ILE A 235 -4.56 9.17 3.48
C ILE A 235 -4.73 9.27 1.97
N GLY A 236 -3.73 8.79 1.22
CA GLY A 236 -3.76 8.72 -0.23
C GLY A 236 -5.03 8.05 -0.75
N SER A 237 -5.26 6.82 -0.33
CA SER A 237 -6.38 6.03 -0.78
C SER A 237 -7.72 6.60 -0.32
N ALA A 238 -7.83 7.07 0.92
CA ALA A 238 -9.05 7.71 1.40
C ALA A 238 -9.46 8.90 0.52
N GLY A 239 -8.48 9.67 0.00
CA GLY A 239 -8.72 10.71 -1.00
C GLY A 239 -9.26 10.18 -2.33
N ASN A 240 -8.82 9.01 -2.79
CA ASN A 240 -9.37 8.36 -4.00
C ASN A 240 -10.79 7.86 -3.76
N TYR A 241 -11.05 7.22 -2.62
CA TYR A 241 -12.40 6.79 -2.23
C TYR A 241 -13.35 7.97 -2.12
N GLY A 242 -12.92 9.05 -1.47
CA GLY A 242 -13.70 10.27 -1.39
C GLY A 242 -14.06 10.81 -2.78
N MET A 243 -13.11 10.80 -3.73
CA MET A 243 -13.36 11.20 -5.11
C MET A 243 -14.44 10.34 -5.77
N LEU A 244 -14.32 9.01 -5.64
CA LEU A 244 -15.31 8.06 -6.18
C LEU A 244 -16.69 8.22 -5.53
N MET A 245 -16.74 8.48 -4.23
CA MET A 245 -18.00 8.78 -3.53
C MET A 245 -18.63 10.09 -4.02
N GLY A 246 -17.81 11.10 -4.31
CA GLY A 246 -18.26 12.35 -4.93
C GLY A 246 -18.85 12.13 -6.33
N LEU A 247 -18.18 11.34 -7.17
CA LEU A 247 -18.68 10.95 -8.48
C LEU A 247 -19.97 10.12 -8.40
N GLY A 248 -20.04 9.20 -7.45
CA GLY A 248 -21.23 8.42 -7.18
C GLY A 248 -22.40 9.29 -6.72
N ALA A 249 -22.16 10.22 -5.79
CA ALA A 249 -23.16 11.20 -5.36
C ALA A 249 -23.68 12.02 -6.55
N ALA A 250 -22.79 12.51 -7.42
CA ALA A 250 -23.18 13.24 -8.62
C ALA A 250 -24.09 12.42 -9.55
N HIS A 251 -23.86 11.11 -9.65
CA HIS A 251 -24.70 10.20 -10.43
C HIS A 251 -26.06 9.93 -9.78
N LEU A 252 -26.13 9.89 -8.44
CA LEU A 252 -27.41 9.69 -7.74
C LEU A 252 -28.36 10.90 -7.87
N ILE A 253 -27.83 12.10 -8.05
CA ILE A 253 -28.60 13.35 -8.21
C ILE A 253 -28.61 13.89 -9.65
N ASP A 254 -28.38 13.03 -10.64
CA ASP A 254 -28.53 13.33 -12.08
C ASP A 254 -27.66 14.42 -12.67
N LEU A 255 -26.50 14.66 -12.07
CA LEU A 255 -25.56 15.63 -12.64
C LEU A 255 -24.80 15.11 -13.86
N TYR A 256 -24.97 13.85 -14.24
CA TYR A 256 -24.46 13.34 -15.53
C TYR A 256 -25.46 13.52 -16.67
N GLU A 257 -26.75 13.72 -16.35
CA GLU A 257 -27.79 13.98 -17.34
C GLU A 257 -27.82 15.49 -17.59
N GLY A 258 -27.02 15.96 -18.55
CA GLY A 258 -27.01 17.35 -19.02
C GLY A 258 -25.67 18.08 -18.84
N GLU A 259 -25.76 19.40 -18.95
CA GLU A 259 -24.63 20.35 -18.90
C GLU A 259 -24.28 20.71 -17.45
N ASN A 260 -23.81 19.71 -16.69
CA ASN A 260 -23.55 19.82 -15.24
C ASN A 260 -22.11 19.41 -14.84
N LEU A 261 -21.16 19.45 -15.77
CA LEU A 261 -19.78 19.01 -15.56
C LEU A 261 -19.11 19.76 -14.40
N ARG A 262 -19.43 21.05 -14.21
CA ARG A 262 -18.94 21.83 -13.06
C ARG A 262 -19.34 21.21 -11.73
N SER A 263 -20.60 20.81 -11.61
CA SER A 263 -21.16 20.23 -10.39
C SER A 263 -20.59 18.83 -10.14
N VAL A 264 -20.45 18.01 -11.18
CA VAL A 264 -19.79 16.69 -11.09
C VAL A 264 -18.34 16.85 -10.61
N ALA A 265 -17.59 17.76 -11.22
CA ALA A 265 -16.22 18.07 -10.84
C ALA A 265 -16.10 18.59 -9.41
N ALA A 266 -17.00 19.49 -9.00
CA ALA A 266 -17.05 20.02 -7.64
C ALA A 266 -17.26 18.91 -6.61
N LEU A 267 -18.19 17.98 -6.87
CA LEU A 267 -18.46 16.86 -5.98
C LEU A 267 -17.28 15.87 -5.94
N ALA A 268 -16.65 15.57 -7.07
CA ALA A 268 -15.47 14.71 -7.11
C ALA A 268 -14.30 15.31 -6.30
N LEU A 269 -14.00 16.61 -6.49
CA LEU A 269 -12.93 17.30 -5.76
C LEU A 269 -13.25 17.44 -4.27
N THR A 270 -14.48 17.82 -3.93
CA THR A 270 -14.94 17.94 -2.54
C THR A 270 -14.89 16.59 -1.84
N GLY A 271 -15.40 15.55 -2.48
CA GLY A 271 -15.33 14.18 -2.01
C GLY A 271 -13.88 13.77 -1.75
N SER A 272 -12.96 14.05 -2.68
CA SER A 272 -11.55 13.74 -2.50
C SER A 272 -10.93 14.49 -1.30
N GLY A 273 -11.23 15.77 -1.15
CA GLY A 273 -10.80 16.58 0.00
C GLY A 273 -11.30 16.02 1.35
N LEU A 274 -12.59 15.67 1.42
CA LEU A 274 -13.17 15.01 2.60
C LEU A 274 -12.53 13.64 2.86
N GLY A 275 -12.21 12.90 1.81
CA GLY A 275 -11.48 11.64 1.87
C GLY A 275 -10.10 11.79 2.49
N TYR A 276 -9.28 12.73 2.02
CA TYR A 276 -7.97 13.02 2.61
C TYR A 276 -8.07 13.43 4.07
N TRP A 277 -9.05 14.28 4.39
CA TRP A 277 -9.29 14.72 5.76
C TRP A 277 -9.68 13.55 6.68
N GLY A 278 -10.63 12.70 6.25
CA GLY A 278 -11.04 11.50 6.97
C GLY A 278 -9.90 10.50 7.15
N GLY A 279 -9.11 10.25 6.09
CA GLY A 279 -7.91 9.42 6.17
C GLY A 279 -6.89 9.95 7.17
N SER A 280 -6.72 11.27 7.26
CA SER A 280 -5.81 11.88 8.24
C SER A 280 -6.31 11.76 9.69
N ILE A 281 -7.62 11.71 9.91
CA ILE A 281 -8.18 11.45 11.24
C ILE A 281 -7.95 9.99 11.61
N LEU A 282 -8.28 9.07 10.70
CA LEU A 282 -8.11 7.62 10.92
C LEU A 282 -6.65 7.24 11.17
N SER A 283 -5.71 7.79 10.39
CA SER A 283 -4.28 7.51 10.55
C SER A 283 -3.68 7.98 11.88
N ARG A 284 -4.35 8.90 12.58
CA ARG A 284 -3.93 9.38 13.92
C ARG A 284 -4.51 8.53 15.04
N GLN A 285 -5.64 7.86 14.80
CA GLN A 285 -6.29 7.01 15.80
C GLN A 285 -5.60 5.65 15.92
N HIS A 286 -5.06 5.14 14.82
CA HIS A 286 -4.41 3.83 14.78
C HIS A 286 -3.18 3.86 13.87
N PRO A 287 -2.02 3.33 14.32
CA PRO A 287 -0.84 3.22 13.45
C PRO A 287 -1.03 2.12 12.42
N TYR A 288 -1.30 2.51 11.18
CA TYR A 288 -1.37 1.58 10.05
C TYR A 288 0.02 1.27 9.51
N THR A 289 0.29 -0.01 9.24
CA THR A 289 1.35 -0.39 8.32
C THR A 289 0.92 -0.10 6.88
N ARG A 290 1.87 -0.17 5.94
CA ARG A 290 1.55 -0.05 4.51
C ARG A 290 0.65 -1.19 4.02
N GLY A 291 0.88 -2.41 4.49
CA GLY A 291 0.06 -3.56 4.07
C GLY A 291 -1.36 -3.44 4.60
N ASP A 292 -1.57 -2.93 5.81
CA ASP A 292 -2.92 -2.70 6.34
C ASP A 292 -3.70 -1.72 5.47
N ALA A 293 -3.08 -0.61 5.06
CA ALA A 293 -3.71 0.35 4.16
C ALA A 293 -4.07 -0.27 2.79
N GLU A 294 -3.15 -1.01 2.16
CA GLU A 294 -3.42 -1.71 0.88
C GLU A 294 -4.51 -2.80 1.04
N THR A 295 -4.56 -3.49 2.18
CA THR A 295 -5.61 -4.46 2.52
C THR A 295 -6.96 -3.76 2.73
N GLN A 296 -6.99 -2.62 3.41
CA GLN A 296 -8.20 -1.81 3.59
C GLN A 296 -8.78 -1.38 2.24
N ASP A 297 -7.93 -0.99 1.30
CA ASP A 297 -8.33 -0.65 -0.06
C ASP A 297 -8.95 -1.83 -0.79
N THR A 298 -8.36 -3.00 -0.65
CA THR A 298 -8.89 -4.23 -1.26
C THR A 298 -10.28 -4.57 -0.68
N ILE A 299 -10.48 -4.45 0.63
CA ILE A 299 -11.77 -4.68 1.29
C ILE A 299 -12.83 -3.71 0.77
N GLY A 300 -12.50 -2.42 0.62
CA GLY A 300 -13.43 -1.41 0.12
C GLY A 300 -13.88 -1.67 -1.33
N ILE A 301 -12.96 -2.09 -2.22
CA ILE A 301 -13.28 -2.46 -3.60
C ILE A 301 -14.11 -3.75 -3.65
N LEU A 302 -13.70 -4.79 -2.92
CA LEU A 302 -14.40 -6.07 -2.90
C LEU A 302 -15.81 -5.94 -2.34
N SER A 303 -16.01 -5.10 -1.33
CA SER A 303 -17.34 -4.89 -0.75
C SER A 303 -18.26 -4.13 -1.71
N ALA A 304 -17.74 -3.18 -2.48
CA ALA A 304 -18.48 -2.51 -3.55
C ALA A 304 -18.90 -3.51 -4.64
N TYR A 305 -17.96 -4.36 -5.07
CA TYR A 305 -18.19 -5.38 -6.09
C TYR A 305 -19.20 -6.43 -5.64
N LEU A 306 -19.03 -6.99 -4.43
CA LEU A 306 -19.93 -7.98 -3.86
C LEU A 306 -21.35 -7.45 -3.68
N ALA A 307 -21.50 -6.22 -3.16
CA ALA A 307 -22.81 -5.61 -3.00
C ALA A 307 -23.51 -5.40 -4.35
N SER A 308 -22.77 -4.89 -5.36
CA SER A 308 -23.31 -4.67 -6.71
C SER A 308 -23.72 -5.98 -7.39
N SER A 309 -22.91 -7.03 -7.28
CA SER A 309 -23.24 -8.35 -7.83
C SER A 309 -24.43 -9.00 -7.10
N LEU A 310 -24.60 -8.75 -5.80
CA LEU A 310 -25.78 -9.22 -5.06
C LEU A 310 -27.06 -8.53 -5.55
N LEU A 311 -27.01 -7.22 -5.81
CA LEU A 311 -28.14 -6.49 -6.41
C LEU A 311 -28.48 -7.06 -7.80
N PHE A 312 -27.47 -7.31 -8.64
CA PHE A 312 -27.66 -7.90 -9.96
C PHE A 312 -28.28 -9.30 -9.90
N LEU A 313 -27.90 -10.10 -8.89
CA LEU A 313 -28.49 -11.42 -8.68
C LEU A 313 -29.94 -11.33 -8.18
N ALA A 314 -30.21 -10.45 -7.23
CA ALA A 314 -31.49 -10.37 -6.54
C ALA A 314 -32.58 -9.64 -7.34
N THR A 315 -32.20 -8.84 -8.34
CA THR A 315 -33.13 -7.97 -9.06
C THR A 315 -32.89 -7.99 -10.57
N ASP A 316 -33.95 -7.81 -11.35
CA ASP A 316 -33.88 -7.45 -12.78
C ASP A 316 -33.59 -5.96 -12.99
N SER A 317 -32.96 -5.28 -12.01
CA SER A 317 -32.80 -3.84 -12.09
C SER A 317 -31.74 -3.47 -13.13
N GLU A 318 -32.16 -2.72 -14.14
CA GLU A 318 -31.27 -1.99 -15.07
C GLU A 318 -30.98 -0.57 -14.57
N ASN A 319 -31.43 -0.22 -13.36
CA ASN A 319 -31.27 1.12 -12.81
C ASN A 319 -29.82 1.35 -12.35
N ALA A 320 -29.05 2.09 -13.15
CA ALA A 320 -27.66 2.43 -12.86
C ALA A 320 -27.45 3.11 -11.49
N ARG A 321 -28.44 3.88 -11.01
CA ARG A 321 -28.38 4.53 -9.69
C ARG A 321 -28.50 3.52 -8.55
N ALA A 322 -29.25 2.43 -8.75
CA ALA A 322 -29.32 1.35 -7.78
C ALA A 322 -27.95 0.67 -7.61
N TYR A 323 -27.24 0.42 -8.71
CA TYR A 323 -25.86 -0.09 -8.66
C TYR A 323 -24.91 0.89 -7.99
N THR A 324 -25.00 2.18 -8.31
CA THR A 324 -24.14 3.21 -7.71
C THR A 324 -24.38 3.32 -6.21
N THR A 325 -25.64 3.36 -5.78
CA THR A 325 -26.03 3.38 -4.36
C THR A 325 -25.47 2.16 -3.64
N THR A 326 -25.59 1.00 -4.26
CA THR A 326 -25.17 -0.28 -3.68
C THR A 326 -23.65 -0.39 -3.60
N ALA A 327 -22.93 0.02 -4.65
CA ALA A 327 -21.47 0.07 -4.67
C ALA A 327 -20.92 1.04 -3.62
N MET A 328 -21.48 2.25 -3.53
CA MET A 328 -21.09 3.24 -2.51
C MET A 328 -21.35 2.71 -1.10
N SER A 329 -22.55 2.19 -0.85
CA SER A 329 -22.92 1.67 0.48
C SER A 329 -22.06 0.46 0.86
N GLY A 330 -21.86 -0.47 -0.07
CA GLY A 330 -21.00 -1.64 0.09
C GLY A 330 -19.56 -1.25 0.39
N SER A 331 -19.00 -0.30 -0.37
CA SER A 331 -17.64 0.19 -0.13
C SER A 331 -17.49 0.88 1.22
N ALA A 332 -18.42 1.77 1.59
CA ALA A 332 -18.39 2.48 2.87
C ALA A 332 -18.48 1.51 4.07
N LEU A 333 -19.41 0.55 4.02
CA LEU A 333 -19.53 -0.50 5.02
C LEU A 333 -18.28 -1.38 5.06
N GLY A 334 -17.75 -1.75 3.89
CA GLY A 334 -16.52 -2.52 3.75
C GLY A 334 -15.32 -1.84 4.40
N LEU A 335 -15.10 -0.54 4.12
CA LEU A 335 -14.03 0.24 4.74
C LEU A 335 -14.21 0.35 6.26
N GLY A 336 -15.44 0.54 6.74
CA GLY A 336 -15.74 0.58 8.17
C GLY A 336 -15.48 -0.76 8.88
N LEU A 337 -15.85 -1.89 8.26
CA LEU A 337 -15.53 -3.24 8.74
C LEU A 337 -14.04 -3.52 8.64
N GLY A 338 -13.39 -3.12 7.55
CA GLY A 338 -11.96 -3.25 7.32
C GLY A 338 -11.15 -2.55 8.40
N HIS A 339 -11.51 -1.31 8.77
CA HIS A 339 -10.87 -0.61 9.89
C HIS A 339 -10.92 -1.43 11.19
N ARG A 340 -12.05 -2.08 11.49
CA ARG A 340 -12.18 -2.92 12.68
C ARG A 340 -11.37 -4.21 12.57
N LEU A 341 -11.36 -4.84 11.40
CA LEU A 341 -10.62 -6.09 11.15
C LEU A 341 -9.11 -5.89 11.18
N LEU A 342 -8.63 -4.70 10.80
CA LEU A 342 -7.20 -4.40 10.67
C LEU A 342 -6.59 -3.79 11.93
N LYS A 343 -7.39 -3.42 12.93
CA LYS A 343 -6.93 -2.71 14.13
C LYS A 343 -5.87 -3.46 14.94
N ASP A 344 -5.84 -4.78 14.87
CA ASP A 344 -4.89 -5.61 15.64
C ASP A 344 -3.89 -6.34 14.73
N GLU A 345 -3.94 -6.03 13.43
CA GLU A 345 -3.09 -6.60 12.40
C GLU A 345 -1.95 -5.66 12.03
N ASN A 346 -0.91 -6.21 11.41
CA ASN A 346 0.26 -5.46 10.92
C ASN A 346 0.76 -6.13 9.64
N PHE A 347 -0.01 -6.06 8.56
CA PHE A 347 0.33 -6.73 7.32
C PHE A 347 1.53 -6.08 6.61
N THR A 348 2.41 -6.92 6.07
CA THR A 348 3.42 -6.45 5.14
C THR A 348 2.81 -6.10 3.78
N THR A 349 3.52 -5.32 2.97
CA THR A 349 3.16 -5.10 1.56
C THR A 349 3.16 -6.40 0.75
N GLY A 350 3.94 -7.41 1.16
CA GLY A 350 3.92 -8.72 0.49
C GLY A 350 2.60 -9.45 0.73
N GLU A 351 2.13 -9.47 1.98
CA GLU A 351 0.93 -10.20 2.38
C GLU A 351 -0.34 -9.56 1.83
N SER A 352 -0.48 -8.24 1.90
CA SER A 352 -1.60 -7.51 1.27
C SER A 352 -1.70 -7.80 -0.24
N ARG A 353 -0.58 -7.88 -0.95
CA ARG A 353 -0.57 -8.29 -2.37
C ARG A 353 -0.97 -9.75 -2.58
N MET A 354 -0.54 -10.65 -1.69
CA MET A 354 -0.98 -12.04 -1.72
C MET A 354 -2.49 -12.15 -1.45
N MET A 355 -3.06 -11.28 -0.60
CA MET A 355 -4.50 -11.21 -0.39
C MET A 355 -5.25 -10.72 -1.64
N MET A 356 -4.74 -9.68 -2.29
CA MET A 356 -5.28 -9.21 -3.57
C MET A 356 -5.21 -10.30 -4.65
N LEU A 357 -4.08 -11.02 -4.75
CA LEU A 357 -3.94 -12.16 -5.65
C LEU A 357 -4.89 -13.32 -5.30
N GLY A 358 -5.11 -13.56 -3.99
CA GLY A 358 -6.12 -14.49 -3.51
C GLY A 358 -7.52 -14.11 -4.00
N ALA A 359 -7.86 -12.82 -3.94
CA ALA A 359 -9.11 -12.31 -4.48
C ALA A 359 -9.24 -12.55 -5.99
N VAL A 360 -8.20 -12.21 -6.76
CA VAL A 360 -8.21 -12.44 -8.22
C VAL A 360 -8.30 -13.93 -8.55
N GLY A 361 -7.55 -14.79 -7.85
CA GLY A 361 -7.60 -16.23 -8.04
C GLY A 361 -8.97 -16.84 -7.71
N GLY A 362 -9.58 -16.40 -6.61
CA GLY A 362 -10.93 -16.82 -6.23
C GLY A 362 -11.99 -16.38 -7.23
N MET A 363 -11.89 -15.14 -7.75
CA MET A 363 -12.76 -14.63 -8.82
C MET A 363 -12.69 -15.50 -10.07
N LEU A 364 -11.46 -15.79 -10.55
CA LEU A 364 -11.24 -16.59 -11.75
C LEU A 364 -11.74 -18.04 -11.58
N MET A 365 -11.47 -18.65 -10.43
CA MET A 365 -11.93 -20.00 -10.13
C MET A 365 -13.47 -20.09 -10.10
N SER A 366 -14.15 -19.17 -9.41
CA SER A 366 -15.62 -19.16 -9.38
C SER A 366 -16.24 -18.81 -10.73
N THR A 367 -15.58 -17.97 -11.54
CA THR A 367 -16.00 -17.71 -12.92
C THR A 367 -15.93 -18.99 -13.76
N ALA A 368 -14.85 -19.78 -13.63
CA ALA A 368 -14.72 -21.07 -14.31
C ALA A 368 -15.80 -22.07 -13.86
N ILE A 369 -16.15 -22.09 -12.57
CA ILE A 369 -17.28 -22.89 -12.07
C ILE A 369 -18.59 -22.42 -12.71
N GLY A 370 -18.82 -21.11 -12.82
CA GLY A 370 -19.99 -20.54 -13.49
C GLY A 370 -20.12 -21.03 -14.93
N VAL A 371 -19.03 -21.01 -15.70
CA VAL A 371 -18.99 -21.54 -17.07
C VAL A 371 -19.28 -23.05 -17.12
N LEU A 372 -18.73 -23.84 -16.19
CA LEU A 372 -18.93 -25.29 -16.17
C LEU A 372 -20.37 -25.72 -15.87
N ILE A 373 -21.10 -24.94 -15.07
CA ILE A 373 -22.48 -25.24 -14.69
C ILE A 373 -23.51 -24.50 -15.56
N ASP A 374 -23.05 -23.80 -16.60
CA ASP A 374 -23.88 -22.94 -17.46
C ASP A 374 -24.72 -21.94 -16.64
N ALA A 375 -24.07 -21.31 -15.67
CA ALA A 375 -24.71 -20.32 -14.81
C ALA A 375 -25.14 -19.10 -15.63
N SER A 376 -26.35 -18.60 -15.38
CA SER A 376 -26.83 -17.34 -15.96
C SER A 376 -25.85 -16.20 -15.67
N ASP A 377 -25.84 -15.15 -16.50
CA ASP A 377 -24.92 -14.01 -16.34
C ASP A 377 -24.93 -13.42 -14.91
N ARG A 378 -26.12 -13.37 -14.29
CA ARG A 378 -26.31 -12.91 -12.91
C ARG A 378 -25.69 -13.82 -11.88
N ALA A 379 -25.94 -15.12 -12.01
CA ALA A 379 -25.34 -16.11 -11.14
C ALA A 379 -23.80 -16.11 -11.31
N SER A 380 -23.31 -16.00 -12.54
CA SER A 380 -21.88 -15.90 -12.87
C SER A 380 -21.22 -14.66 -12.26
N ALA A 381 -21.84 -13.48 -12.34
CA ALA A 381 -21.32 -12.25 -11.72
C ALA A 381 -21.26 -12.33 -10.19
N PHE A 382 -22.27 -12.93 -9.56
CA PHE A 382 -22.27 -13.16 -8.11
C PHE A 382 -21.26 -14.24 -7.70
N LEU A 383 -21.12 -15.32 -8.46
CA LEU A 383 -20.11 -16.34 -8.25
C LEU A 383 -18.70 -15.73 -8.33
N ALA A 384 -18.42 -14.89 -9.32
CA ALA A 384 -17.15 -14.19 -9.45
C ALA A 384 -16.86 -13.29 -8.23
N ALA A 385 -17.83 -12.48 -7.78
CA ALA A 385 -17.65 -11.60 -6.62
C ALA A 385 -17.50 -12.37 -5.29
N SER A 386 -18.31 -13.41 -5.08
CA SER A 386 -18.21 -14.27 -3.88
C SER A 386 -16.93 -15.10 -3.87
N GLY A 387 -16.46 -15.55 -5.04
CA GLY A 387 -15.16 -16.15 -5.23
C GLY A 387 -14.03 -15.20 -4.87
N ALA A 388 -14.11 -13.94 -5.32
CA ALA A 388 -13.13 -12.91 -4.98
C ALA A 388 -13.08 -12.65 -3.47
N ALA A 389 -14.23 -12.46 -2.83
CA ALA A 389 -14.32 -12.26 -1.39
C ALA A 389 -13.78 -13.48 -0.61
N SER A 390 -14.08 -14.71 -1.08
CA SER A 390 -13.63 -15.95 -0.44
C SER A 390 -12.14 -16.19 -0.59
N GLY A 391 -11.57 -15.91 -1.78
CA GLY A 391 -10.13 -16.00 -2.02
C GLY A 391 -9.34 -14.97 -1.23
N PHE A 392 -9.85 -13.74 -1.13
CA PHE A 392 -9.32 -12.71 -0.23
C PHE A 392 -9.41 -13.17 1.22
N TRP A 393 -10.55 -13.66 1.69
CA TRP A 393 -10.74 -14.05 3.08
C TRP A 393 -9.86 -15.24 3.49
N PHE A 394 -9.72 -16.22 2.59
CA PHE A 394 -8.84 -17.37 2.81
C PHE A 394 -7.40 -16.91 3.05
N THR A 395 -6.86 -16.09 2.15
CA THR A 395 -5.50 -15.54 2.26
C THR A 395 -5.36 -14.55 3.42
N PHE A 396 -6.37 -13.73 3.68
CA PHE A 396 -6.43 -12.87 4.87
C PHE A 396 -6.29 -13.72 6.13
N ARG A 397 -7.07 -14.79 6.29
CA ARG A 397 -6.99 -15.70 7.45
C ARG A 397 -5.67 -16.45 7.55
N THR A 398 -5.01 -16.73 6.42
CA THR A 398 -3.67 -17.30 6.44
C THR A 398 -2.70 -16.33 7.09
N PHE A 399 -2.73 -15.04 6.75
CA PHE A 399 -1.76 -14.06 7.26
C PHE A 399 -2.20 -13.36 8.56
N ALA A 400 -3.51 -13.28 8.81
CA ALA A 400 -4.10 -12.68 9.99
C ALA A 400 -3.70 -13.52 11.18
N GLY A 401 -3.04 -12.88 12.15
CA GLY A 401 -2.40 -13.64 13.20
C GLY A 401 -1.29 -14.60 12.70
N GLU A 402 -0.66 -14.37 11.54
CA GLU A 402 0.54 -15.08 11.05
C GLU A 402 1.79 -14.21 11.13
N ASN A 403 1.67 -12.89 10.93
CA ASN A 403 2.59 -11.95 11.61
C ASN A 403 2.43 -12.01 13.14
N SER A 404 1.39 -12.76 13.57
CA SER A 404 1.22 -13.72 14.70
C SER A 404 2.33 -14.63 15.20
N SER A 405 3.12 -15.17 14.29
CA SER A 405 3.71 -16.51 14.50
C SER A 405 4.87 -16.79 13.56
N ARG A 406 5.10 -15.97 12.53
CA ARG A 406 6.11 -16.15 11.47
C ARG A 406 7.56 -15.85 11.86
N GLU A 407 7.85 -15.87 13.14
CA GLU A 407 9.20 -15.62 13.64
C GLU A 407 9.88 -16.83 14.27
N GLU A 408 9.20 -17.99 14.30
CA GLU A 408 9.84 -19.27 14.64
C GLU A 408 10.80 -19.78 13.53
N ASP A 409 10.57 -19.47 12.25
CA ASP A 409 11.25 -20.19 11.13
C ASP A 409 12.40 -19.45 10.40
N VAL A 410 12.78 -18.23 10.79
CA VAL A 410 13.98 -17.57 10.20
C VAL A 410 15.28 -17.96 10.91
N ALA A 411 15.21 -18.84 11.91
CA ALA A 411 16.37 -19.52 12.48
C ALA A 411 16.52 -20.91 11.82
N LEU A 412 17.08 -20.97 10.60
CA LEU A 412 17.86 -22.10 10.02
C LEU A 412 17.84 -22.08 8.48
N ALA A 413 18.34 -21.00 7.86
CA ALA A 413 18.90 -21.11 6.51
C ALA A 413 20.40 -20.77 6.60
N PRO A 414 21.30 -21.77 6.62
CA PRO A 414 22.72 -21.49 6.54
C PRO A 414 23.00 -20.89 5.17
N ARG A 415 23.34 -19.60 5.12
CA ARG A 415 24.05 -18.99 3.99
C ARG A 415 25.44 -19.61 3.90
N LEU A 416 25.51 -20.86 3.42
CA LEU A 416 26.68 -21.46 2.83
C LEU A 416 26.59 -21.20 1.31
N PHE A 417 27.73 -20.82 0.71
CA PHE A 417 27.94 -20.43 -0.68
C PHE A 417 27.69 -18.96 -1.04
N LEU A 418 28.68 -18.09 -0.78
CA LEU A 418 29.67 -17.67 -1.79
C LEU A 418 30.54 -16.52 -1.22
N THR A 419 31.53 -16.88 -0.43
CA THR A 419 32.79 -16.13 -0.36
C THR A 419 33.79 -16.88 -1.24
N ARG A 420 33.96 -16.44 -2.49
CA ARG A 420 35.21 -16.67 -3.21
C ARG A 420 35.78 -15.31 -3.57
N SER A 421 36.88 -14.99 -2.89
CA SER A 421 37.72 -13.83 -3.11
C SER A 421 38.07 -13.73 -4.61
N LEU A 422 37.63 -12.66 -5.26
CA LEU A 422 38.19 -12.22 -6.54
C LEU A 422 39.39 -11.31 -6.21
N SER A 423 40.47 -11.93 -5.76
CA SER A 423 41.81 -11.38 -5.79
C SER A 423 42.65 -12.46 -6.47
N ASP A 424 43.01 -12.21 -7.72
CA ASP A 424 43.95 -12.95 -8.58
C ASP A 424 43.33 -13.33 -9.93
N THR A 425 43.29 -12.35 -10.83
CA THR A 425 43.30 -12.62 -12.27
C THR A 425 44.05 -11.48 -12.96
N PRO A 426 45.10 -11.77 -13.74
CA PRO A 426 45.91 -10.75 -14.39
C PRO A 426 45.14 -10.05 -15.52
N LEU A 427 45.33 -8.74 -15.62
CA LEU A 427 44.82 -7.86 -16.67
C LEU A 427 45.29 -8.35 -18.05
N LEU A 428 44.36 -8.86 -18.86
CA LEU A 428 44.55 -9.04 -20.30
C LEU A 428 44.31 -7.69 -21.01
N THR A 429 45.40 -7.07 -21.43
CA THR A 429 45.43 -5.94 -22.39
C THR A 429 44.84 -6.37 -23.73
N PHE A 430 43.72 -5.76 -24.13
CA PHE A 430 43.28 -5.74 -25.52
C PHE A 430 43.95 -4.58 -26.26
N ARG A 431 44.82 -4.91 -27.22
CA ARG A 431 45.26 -3.97 -28.27
C ARG A 431 44.17 -3.95 -29.35
N TYR A 432 43.64 -2.76 -29.64
CA TYR A 432 42.94 -2.51 -30.90
C TYR A 432 43.98 -2.08 -31.95
N THR A 433 44.07 -2.82 -33.04
CA THR A 433 44.65 -2.35 -34.31
C THR A 433 43.53 -1.85 -35.20
N PHE A 434 43.70 -0.61 -35.68
CA PHE A 434 42.97 -0.04 -36.81
C PHE A 434 43.46 -0.63 -38.13
#